data_AF-A0A4R6QHZ4-F1
#
_entry.id   AF-A0A4R6QHZ4-F1
#
_cell.length_a   1.000
_cell.length_b   1.000
_cell.length_c   1.000
_cell.angle_alpha   90.00
_cell.angle_beta   90.00
_cell.angle_gamma   90.00
#
_symmetry.space_group_name_H-M   'P 1'
#
loop_
_entity.id
_entity.type
_entity.pdbx_description
1 polymer ?
#
loop_
_entity_poly.entity_id
_entity_poly.type
_entity_poly.pdbx_seq_one_letter_code
_entity_poly.pdbx_strand_id
1 'polypeptide(L)'
;MLLTSRLSKSLEREIAKAGNPIELACLKAQRAILLMRHGHLPEAREVLTALHQQAFQYPNPALGAWLHLAEGLMSYYTDFSSSARDKVLRAHAISRSAGMRPLQALSAAWLAHIHFAEHQLEPMALYLAETLRLAAPDQHAARSRACMVAAQGYHFADRMGQASSWYMRARTHANAEGDDATLSHLIHNMAQLRTAQARRAHLTGRPTAADGGLMLGADSIQHYDEAVGGSAMEGLVPILRAQVLVVEGDFAGAQALYEEHLPRAMSLGLARLGSSLLADLAWCRVNTGQAEHALRQAHESEVELDPDCDVDDRAATHARLAQVYTALGDSAAARRHTDLAETAWLEFGVQQRQWATALDEGLAGL
;
A
#
# COMPACT_ATOMS: atom_id res chain seq x y z
N MET A 1 6.59 3.20 24.26
CA MET A 1 7.14 4.51 23.83
C MET A 1 5.98 5.44 23.54
N LEU A 2 6.02 6.73 23.90
CA LEU A 2 4.91 7.66 23.61
C LEU A 2 5.04 8.19 22.19
N LEU A 3 4.03 7.96 21.35
CA LEU A 3 3.93 8.53 19.99
C LEU A 3 4.05 10.06 20.05
N THR A 4 4.93 10.65 19.24
CA THR A 4 5.15 12.10 19.18
C THR A 4 4.09 12.85 18.38
N SER A 5 3.25 12.12 17.64
CA SER A 5 2.21 12.64 16.73
C SER A 5 1.18 13.55 17.41
N ARG A 6 0.70 14.57 16.66
CA ARG A 6 -0.34 15.50 17.11
C ARG A 6 -1.68 14.81 17.35
N LEU A 7 -2.08 13.89 16.48
CA LEU A 7 -3.31 13.12 16.64
C LEU A 7 -3.28 12.26 17.91
N SER A 8 -2.14 11.62 18.19
CA SER A 8 -1.93 10.86 19.44
C SER A 8 -2.19 11.73 20.67
N LYS A 9 -1.58 12.92 20.74
CA LYS A 9 -1.80 13.88 21.83
C LYS A 9 -3.25 14.36 21.93
N SER A 10 -3.97 14.48 20.81
CA SER A 10 -5.39 14.82 20.85
C SER A 10 -6.23 13.69 21.44
N LEU A 11 -6.02 12.46 20.95
CA LEU A 11 -6.71 11.27 21.45
C LEU A 11 -6.47 11.04 22.94
N GLU A 12 -5.24 11.18 23.44
CA GLU A 12 -4.95 11.03 24.87
C GLU A 12 -5.69 12.09 25.72
N ARG A 13 -5.81 13.33 25.23
CA ARG A 13 -6.61 14.37 25.92
C ARG A 13 -8.10 14.06 25.92
N GLU A 14 -8.62 13.49 24.83
CA GLU A 14 -10.04 13.09 24.74
C GLU A 14 -10.32 11.88 25.64
N ILE A 15 -9.45 10.87 25.64
CA ILE A 15 -9.51 9.70 26.53
C ILE A 15 -9.52 10.16 28.00
N ALA A 16 -8.66 11.11 28.38
CA ALA A 16 -8.61 11.62 29.75
C ALA A 16 -9.87 12.41 30.16
N LYS A 17 -10.61 12.97 29.21
CA LYS A 17 -11.83 13.77 29.45
C LYS A 17 -13.11 12.95 29.34
N ALA A 18 -13.07 11.78 28.71
CA ALA A 18 -14.25 10.98 28.44
C ALA A 18 -14.89 10.47 29.74
N GLY A 19 -16.08 10.98 30.04
CA GLY A 19 -16.87 10.55 31.20
C GLY A 19 -17.75 9.32 30.93
N ASN A 20 -18.05 9.05 29.65
CA ASN A 20 -18.88 7.92 29.24
C ASN A 20 -18.01 6.67 28.99
N PRO A 21 -18.27 5.52 29.63
CA PRO A 21 -17.49 4.29 29.46
C PRO A 21 -17.43 3.75 28.02
N ILE A 22 -18.49 3.93 27.23
CA ILE A 22 -18.54 3.50 25.83
C ILE A 22 -17.74 4.44 24.94
N GLU A 23 -17.86 5.75 25.16
CA GLU A 23 -17.06 6.76 24.44
C GLU A 23 -15.57 6.55 24.70
N LEU A 24 -15.19 6.34 25.96
CA LEU A 24 -13.83 6.00 26.36
C LEU A 24 -13.32 4.75 25.63
N ALA A 25 -14.14 3.70 25.54
CA ALA A 25 -13.78 2.46 24.85
C ALA A 25 -13.60 2.68 23.33
N CYS A 26 -14.46 3.49 22.70
CA CYS A 26 -14.33 3.85 21.29
C CYS A 26 -13.06 4.68 21.01
N LEU A 27 -12.72 5.64 21.89
CA LEU A 27 -11.48 6.42 21.79
C LEU A 27 -10.23 5.55 21.97
N LYS A 28 -10.27 4.56 22.88
CA LYS A 28 -9.20 3.56 23.02
C LYS A 28 -9.05 2.69 21.77
N ALA A 29 -10.14 2.33 21.10
CA ALA A 29 -10.08 1.62 19.83
C ALA A 29 -9.42 2.46 18.73
N GLN A 30 -9.75 3.76 18.65
CA GLN A 30 -9.09 4.70 17.73
C GLN A 30 -7.59 4.83 18.01
N ARG A 31 -7.21 4.90 19.29
CA ARG A 31 -5.80 4.89 19.70
C ARG A 31 -5.10 3.60 19.28
N ALA A 32 -5.74 2.43 19.43
CA ALA A 32 -5.18 1.17 18.95
C ALA A 32 -4.95 1.20 17.43
N ILE A 33 -5.91 1.75 16.67
CA ILE A 33 -5.76 1.94 15.22
C ILE A 33 -4.54 2.82 14.91
N LEU A 34 -4.38 3.95 15.62
CA LEU A 34 -3.22 4.81 15.43
C LEU A 34 -1.90 4.09 15.73
N LEU A 35 -1.84 3.31 16.82
CA LEU A 35 -0.67 2.51 17.19
C LEU A 35 -0.26 1.54 16.07
N MET A 36 -1.23 0.80 15.50
CA MET A 36 -0.95 -0.11 14.38
C MET A 36 -0.37 0.61 13.17
N ARG A 37 -0.92 1.78 12.84
CA ARG A 37 -0.49 2.58 11.70
C ARG A 37 0.90 3.19 11.88
N HIS A 38 1.40 3.25 13.11
CA HIS A 38 2.79 3.59 13.42
C HIS A 38 3.70 2.38 13.58
N GLY A 39 3.19 1.14 13.47
CA GLY A 39 3.98 -0.09 13.61
C GLY A 39 4.02 -0.67 15.04
N HIS A 40 3.30 -0.07 16.00
CA HIS A 40 3.21 -0.56 17.39
C HIS A 40 2.13 -1.65 17.54
N LEU A 41 2.30 -2.74 16.80
CA LEU A 41 1.35 -3.87 16.80
C LEU A 41 1.19 -4.55 18.17
N PRO A 42 2.25 -4.78 18.97
CA PRO A 42 2.10 -5.39 20.30
C PRO A 42 1.22 -4.54 21.22
N GLU A 43 1.49 -3.24 21.33
CA GLU A 43 0.73 -2.32 22.18
C GLU A 43 -0.72 -2.17 21.70
N ALA A 44 -0.94 -2.11 20.39
CA ALA A 44 -2.29 -2.10 19.85
C ALA A 44 -3.06 -3.37 20.22
N ARG A 45 -2.42 -4.55 20.16
CA ARG A 45 -3.04 -5.84 20.50
C ARG A 45 -3.43 -5.93 21.97
N GLU A 46 -2.61 -5.39 22.87
CA GLU A 46 -2.95 -5.30 24.30
C GLU A 46 -4.22 -4.47 24.50
N VAL A 47 -4.31 -3.30 23.86
CA VAL A 47 -5.50 -2.45 23.94
C VAL A 47 -6.74 -3.16 23.41
N LEU A 48 -6.65 -3.82 22.25
CA LEU A 48 -7.78 -4.55 21.68
C LEU A 48 -8.24 -5.71 22.58
N THR A 49 -7.31 -6.45 23.17
CA THR A 49 -7.62 -7.57 24.08
C THR A 49 -8.46 -7.09 25.27
N ALA A 50 -8.11 -5.96 25.87
CA ALA A 50 -8.88 -5.37 26.96
C ALA A 50 -10.28 -4.90 26.51
N LEU A 51 -10.38 -4.31 25.31
CA LEU A 51 -11.67 -3.85 24.77
C LEU A 51 -12.59 -5.02 24.41
N HIS A 52 -12.07 -6.15 23.95
CA HIS A 52 -12.86 -7.36 23.72
C HIS A 52 -13.48 -7.91 25.00
N GLN A 53 -12.71 -7.96 26.09
CA GLN A 53 -13.23 -8.39 27.40
C GLN A 53 -14.37 -7.47 27.86
N GLN A 54 -14.21 -6.16 27.67
CA GLN A 54 -15.26 -5.18 27.98
C GLN A 54 -16.51 -5.37 27.09
N ALA A 55 -16.34 -5.53 25.77
CA ALA A 55 -17.44 -5.72 24.83
C ALA A 55 -18.20 -7.03 25.05
N PHE A 56 -17.52 -8.07 25.53
CA PHE A 56 -18.15 -9.34 25.92
C PHE A 56 -19.07 -9.15 27.13
N GLN A 57 -18.64 -8.37 28.13
CA GLN A 57 -19.44 -8.09 29.33
C GLN A 57 -20.58 -7.10 29.05
N TYR A 58 -20.34 -6.11 28.19
CA TYR A 58 -21.29 -5.03 27.89
C TYR A 58 -21.39 -4.79 26.37
N PRO A 59 -22.18 -5.60 25.64
CA PRO A 59 -22.32 -5.46 24.20
C PRO A 59 -22.86 -4.08 23.80
N ASN A 60 -22.18 -3.43 22.87
CA ASN A 60 -22.58 -2.12 22.34
C ASN A 60 -22.23 -2.01 20.84
N PRO A 61 -23.16 -1.55 19.99
CA PRO A 61 -22.91 -1.49 18.54
C PRO A 61 -21.80 -0.52 18.15
N ALA A 62 -21.61 0.59 18.89
CA ALA A 62 -20.53 1.54 18.62
C ALA A 62 -19.16 0.93 18.89
N LEU A 63 -18.99 0.32 20.05
CA LEU A 63 -17.76 -0.39 20.40
C LEU A 63 -17.52 -1.58 19.45
N GLY A 64 -18.56 -2.35 19.11
CA GLY A 64 -18.46 -3.47 18.17
C GLY A 64 -18.00 -3.04 16.77
N ALA A 65 -18.52 -1.94 16.24
CA ALA A 65 -18.08 -1.40 14.95
C ALA A 65 -16.62 -0.95 14.99
N TRP A 66 -16.20 -0.23 16.04
CA TRP A 66 -14.81 0.18 16.21
C TRP A 66 -13.84 -0.99 16.39
N LEU A 67 -14.25 -2.02 17.14
CA LEU A 67 -13.46 -3.24 17.31
C LEU A 67 -13.24 -3.94 15.98
N HIS A 68 -14.29 -4.16 15.19
CA HIS A 68 -14.14 -4.79 13.87
C HIS A 68 -13.28 -3.97 12.90
N LEU A 69 -13.37 -2.64 12.94
CA LEU A 69 -12.46 -1.80 12.17
C LEU A 69 -11.01 -2.02 12.63
N ALA A 70 -10.78 -1.94 13.93
CA ALA A 70 -9.44 -2.08 14.51
C ALA A 70 -8.83 -3.48 14.27
N GLU A 71 -9.62 -4.55 14.40
CA GLU A 71 -9.18 -5.91 14.08
C GLU A 71 -8.86 -6.07 12.59
N GLY A 72 -9.66 -5.46 11.71
CA GLY A 72 -9.38 -5.44 10.28
C GLY A 72 -8.04 -4.80 9.97
N LEU A 73 -7.74 -3.67 10.62
CA LEU A 73 -6.46 -2.99 10.47
C LEU A 73 -5.30 -3.74 11.14
N MET A 74 -5.55 -4.43 12.25
CA MET A 74 -4.55 -5.31 12.87
C MET A 74 -4.13 -6.41 11.91
N SER A 75 -5.10 -7.05 11.23
CA SER A 75 -4.80 -8.00 10.16
C SER A 75 -4.03 -7.33 9.03
N TYR A 76 -4.50 -6.20 8.50
CA TYR A 76 -3.84 -5.50 7.40
C TYR A 76 -2.38 -5.15 7.70
N TYR A 77 -2.06 -4.62 8.88
CA TYR A 77 -0.69 -4.25 9.23
C TYR A 77 0.19 -5.42 9.72
N THR A 78 -0.38 -6.60 9.95
CA THR A 78 0.42 -7.78 10.36
C THR A 78 1.01 -8.49 9.14
N ASP A 79 0.20 -8.70 8.10
CA ASP A 79 0.58 -9.54 6.95
C ASP A 79 -0.03 -9.07 5.62
N PHE A 80 -0.65 -7.89 5.60
CA PHE A 80 -1.41 -7.37 4.45
C PHE A 80 -2.47 -8.36 3.92
N SER A 81 -3.00 -9.23 4.79
CA SER A 81 -3.91 -10.30 4.36
C SER A 81 -5.31 -9.83 3.96
N SER A 82 -5.93 -10.63 3.09
CA SER A 82 -7.34 -10.55 2.69
C SER A 82 -8.34 -10.69 3.86
N SER A 83 -7.88 -11.21 5.01
CA SER A 83 -8.71 -11.32 6.22
C SER A 83 -9.07 -9.97 6.86
N ALA A 84 -8.38 -8.89 6.45
CA ALA A 84 -8.69 -7.53 6.86
C ALA A 84 -10.06 -7.08 6.33
N ARG A 85 -10.33 -7.36 5.05
CA ARG A 85 -11.53 -6.89 4.33
C ARG A 85 -12.83 -7.28 5.02
N ASP A 86 -12.98 -8.55 5.38
CA ASP A 86 -14.20 -9.06 6.00
C ASP A 86 -14.52 -8.38 7.33
N LYS A 87 -13.50 -8.05 8.12
CA LYS A 87 -13.67 -7.36 9.40
C LYS A 87 -14.06 -5.89 9.17
N VAL A 88 -13.43 -5.21 8.23
CA VAL A 88 -13.80 -3.83 7.88
C VAL A 88 -15.21 -3.76 7.26
N LEU A 89 -15.62 -4.76 6.47
CA LEU A 89 -16.99 -4.88 5.96
C LEU A 89 -18.02 -4.98 7.10
N ARG A 90 -17.73 -5.75 8.15
CA ARG A 90 -18.59 -5.81 9.34
C ARG A 90 -18.66 -4.46 10.07
N ALA A 91 -17.53 -3.77 10.21
CA ALA A 91 -17.51 -2.42 10.80
C ALA A 91 -18.37 -1.44 10.00
N HIS A 92 -18.29 -1.46 8.67
CA HIS A 92 -19.13 -0.67 7.77
C HIS A 92 -20.63 -1.01 7.93
N ALA A 93 -20.98 -2.29 7.95
CA ALA A 93 -22.37 -2.72 8.09
C ALA A 93 -22.99 -2.32 9.45
N ILE A 94 -22.25 -2.50 10.56
CA ILE A 94 -22.72 -2.15 11.90
C ILE A 94 -22.81 -0.63 12.07
N SER A 95 -21.83 0.12 11.56
CA SER A 95 -21.88 1.59 11.60
C SER A 95 -23.03 2.16 10.80
N ARG A 96 -23.35 1.56 9.64
CA ARG A 96 -24.55 1.91 8.87
C ARG A 96 -25.83 1.63 9.64
N SER A 97 -25.99 0.43 10.20
CA SER A 97 -27.23 0.04 10.91
C SER A 97 -27.45 0.84 12.19
N ALA A 98 -26.39 1.22 12.89
CA ALA A 98 -26.47 2.03 14.11
C ALA A 98 -26.46 3.56 13.84
N GLY A 99 -26.48 4.00 12.57
CA GLY A 99 -26.54 5.43 12.22
C GLY A 99 -25.24 6.20 12.49
N MET A 100 -24.10 5.53 12.66
CA MET A 100 -22.80 6.12 12.96
C MET A 100 -22.10 6.61 11.69
N ARG A 101 -22.66 7.64 11.05
CA ARG A 101 -22.17 8.17 9.76
C ARG A 101 -20.65 8.43 9.69
N PRO A 102 -19.99 9.05 10.69
CA PRO A 102 -18.54 9.28 10.63
C PRO A 102 -17.74 7.97 10.54
N LEU A 103 -18.13 6.96 11.34
CA LEU A 103 -17.49 5.65 11.32
C LEU A 103 -17.80 4.89 10.04
N GLN A 104 -19.03 4.98 9.51
CA GLN A 104 -19.38 4.41 8.21
C GLN A 104 -18.49 4.98 7.09
N ALA A 105 -18.31 6.30 7.06
CA ALA A 105 -17.47 6.96 6.07
C ALA A 105 -15.99 6.53 6.20
N LEU A 106 -15.49 6.42 7.43
CA LEU A 106 -14.13 5.94 7.70
C LEU A 106 -13.94 4.48 7.32
N SER A 107 -14.89 3.59 7.63
CA SER A 107 -14.86 2.19 7.23
C SER A 107 -14.90 2.04 5.71
N ALA A 108 -15.75 2.81 5.02
CA ALA A 108 -15.74 2.86 3.55
C ALA A 108 -14.39 3.33 3.00
N ALA A 109 -13.73 4.31 3.66
CA ALA A 109 -12.42 4.80 3.21
C ALA A 109 -11.34 3.72 3.31
N TRP A 110 -11.40 2.91 4.36
CA TRP A 110 -10.52 1.75 4.53
C TRP A 110 -10.84 0.62 3.57
N LEU A 111 -12.12 0.37 3.25
CA LEU A 111 -12.49 -0.61 2.22
C LEU A 111 -11.98 -0.19 0.85
N ALA A 112 -12.11 1.09 0.48
CA ALA A 112 -11.53 1.60 -0.76
C ALA A 112 -10.01 1.37 -0.81
N HIS A 113 -9.30 1.63 0.29
CA HIS A 113 -7.86 1.39 0.39
C HIS A 113 -7.49 -0.09 0.25
N ILE A 114 -8.20 -0.98 0.94
CA ILE A 114 -7.95 -2.43 0.87
C ILE A 114 -8.22 -2.94 -0.55
N HIS A 115 -9.32 -2.52 -1.18
CA HIS A 115 -9.62 -2.89 -2.55
C HIS A 115 -8.61 -2.32 -3.56
N PHE A 116 -8.05 -1.14 -3.32
CA PHE A 116 -6.91 -0.64 -4.10
C PHE A 116 -5.71 -1.59 -4.00
N ALA A 117 -5.35 -2.00 -2.78
CA ALA A 117 -4.21 -2.89 -2.54
C ALA A 117 -4.39 -4.30 -3.13
N GLU A 118 -5.64 -4.76 -3.26
CA GLU A 118 -6.06 -6.03 -3.88
C GLU A 118 -6.40 -5.90 -5.39
N HIS A 119 -6.16 -4.74 -5.99
CA HIS A 119 -6.50 -4.39 -7.39
C HIS A 119 -7.96 -4.67 -7.79
N GLN A 120 -8.89 -4.56 -6.85
CA GLN A 120 -10.33 -4.70 -7.06
C GLN A 120 -10.97 -3.36 -7.42
N LEU A 121 -10.99 -3.04 -8.72
CA LEU A 121 -11.37 -1.73 -9.24
C LEU A 121 -12.81 -1.30 -8.87
N GLU A 122 -13.80 -2.13 -9.17
CA GLU A 122 -15.21 -1.75 -9.03
C GLU A 122 -15.60 -1.53 -7.56
N PRO A 123 -15.26 -2.44 -6.62
CA PRO A 123 -15.50 -2.19 -5.19
C PRO A 123 -14.70 -0.99 -4.65
N MET A 124 -13.46 -0.78 -5.11
CA MET A 124 -12.66 0.39 -4.73
C MET A 124 -13.38 1.69 -5.09
N ALA A 125 -13.81 1.83 -6.36
CA ALA A 125 -14.50 3.03 -6.84
C ALA A 125 -15.82 3.27 -6.08
N LEU A 126 -16.58 2.20 -5.81
CA LEU A 126 -17.83 2.27 -5.06
C LEU A 126 -17.63 2.82 -3.64
N TYR A 127 -16.69 2.26 -2.88
CA TYR A 127 -16.46 2.69 -1.50
C TYR A 127 -15.79 4.06 -1.43
N LEU A 128 -14.94 4.39 -2.41
CA LEU A 128 -14.36 5.72 -2.52
C LEU A 128 -15.44 6.80 -2.70
N ALA A 129 -16.38 6.58 -3.64
CA ALA A 129 -17.51 7.47 -3.87
C ALA A 129 -18.42 7.54 -2.63
N GLU A 130 -18.68 6.41 -1.98
CA GLU A 130 -19.46 6.36 -0.74
C GLU A 130 -18.82 7.22 0.36
N THR A 131 -17.51 7.10 0.59
CA THR A 131 -16.80 7.92 1.59
C THR A 131 -16.95 9.39 1.29
N LEU A 132 -16.70 9.83 0.07
CA LEU A 132 -16.74 11.26 -0.29
C LEU A 132 -18.16 11.85 -0.17
N ARG A 133 -19.19 11.03 -0.41
CA ARG A 133 -20.60 11.41 -0.20
C ARG A 133 -21.01 11.46 1.28
N LEU A 134 -20.50 10.54 2.10
CA LEU A 134 -20.86 10.43 3.52
C LEU A 134 -20.05 11.37 4.43
N ALA A 135 -18.77 11.56 4.12
CA ALA A 135 -17.86 12.27 5.00
C ALA A 135 -18.15 13.77 5.00
N ALA A 136 -18.40 14.34 6.18
CA ALA A 136 -18.50 15.79 6.32
C ALA A 136 -17.15 16.47 5.97
N PRO A 137 -17.12 17.76 5.57
CA PRO A 137 -15.89 18.46 5.17
C PRO A 137 -14.75 18.42 6.20
N ASP A 138 -15.10 18.37 7.48
CA ASP A 138 -14.21 18.34 8.65
C ASP A 138 -13.88 16.91 9.13
N GLN A 139 -14.41 15.86 8.49
CA GLN A 139 -14.03 14.47 8.78
C GLN A 139 -12.73 14.11 8.08
N HIS A 140 -11.64 14.72 8.54
CA HIS A 140 -10.34 14.69 7.89
C HIS A 140 -9.72 13.27 7.83
N ALA A 141 -9.91 12.42 8.85
CA ALA A 141 -9.45 11.03 8.81
C ALA A 141 -10.02 10.20 7.63
N ALA A 142 -11.32 10.33 7.34
CA ALA A 142 -11.96 9.62 6.22
C ALA A 142 -11.60 10.26 4.87
N ARG A 143 -11.64 11.61 4.80
CA ARG A 143 -11.35 12.35 3.56
C ARG A 143 -9.91 12.23 3.12
N SER A 144 -8.94 12.27 4.04
CA SER A 144 -7.53 12.12 3.71
C SER A 144 -7.26 10.78 3.02
N ARG A 145 -7.80 9.70 3.57
CA ARG A 145 -7.68 8.35 3.02
C ARG A 145 -8.39 8.18 1.68
N ALA A 146 -9.62 8.66 1.54
CA ALA A 146 -10.32 8.66 0.25
C ALA A 146 -9.53 9.43 -0.82
N CYS A 147 -9.05 10.64 -0.50
CA CYS A 147 -8.25 11.42 -1.43
C CYS A 147 -6.94 10.71 -1.79
N MET A 148 -6.30 10.01 -0.85
CA MET A 148 -5.09 9.23 -1.11
C MET A 148 -5.38 8.07 -2.08
N VAL A 149 -6.45 7.31 -1.86
CA VAL A 149 -6.85 6.21 -2.76
C VAL A 149 -7.18 6.73 -4.17
N ALA A 150 -7.92 7.84 -4.28
CA ALA A 150 -8.18 8.49 -5.56
C ALA A 150 -6.87 8.89 -6.27
N ALA A 151 -5.93 9.49 -5.53
CA ALA A 151 -4.63 9.87 -6.06
C ALA A 151 -3.83 8.67 -6.56
N GLN A 152 -3.77 7.60 -5.77
CA GLN A 152 -3.08 6.36 -6.14
C GLN A 152 -3.71 5.70 -7.37
N GLY A 153 -5.04 5.65 -7.45
CA GLY A 153 -5.75 5.11 -8.60
C GLY A 153 -5.47 5.89 -9.89
N TYR A 154 -5.52 7.23 -9.85
CA TYR A 154 -5.14 8.04 -11.02
C TYR A 154 -3.64 7.92 -11.36
N HIS A 155 -2.77 7.81 -10.36
CA HIS A 155 -1.33 7.62 -10.56
C HIS A 155 -1.05 6.26 -11.24
N PHE A 156 -1.66 5.19 -10.74
CA PHE A 156 -1.64 3.85 -11.35
C PHE A 156 -2.16 3.90 -12.80
N ALA A 157 -3.22 4.66 -13.06
CA ALA A 157 -3.80 4.87 -14.40
C ALA A 157 -2.99 5.82 -15.32
N ASP A 158 -1.78 6.22 -14.94
CA ASP A 158 -0.92 7.14 -15.71
C ASP A 158 -1.54 8.53 -15.92
N ARG A 159 -2.34 9.00 -14.96
CA ARG A 159 -3.05 10.29 -14.97
C ARG A 159 -2.48 11.23 -13.91
N MET A 160 -1.19 11.57 -14.04
CA MET A 160 -0.47 12.36 -13.02
C MET A 160 -1.05 13.75 -12.76
N GLY A 161 -1.66 14.38 -13.76
CA GLY A 161 -2.35 15.67 -13.60
C GLY A 161 -3.51 15.56 -12.59
N GLN A 162 -4.38 14.56 -12.74
CA GLN A 162 -5.45 14.28 -11.80
C GLN A 162 -4.90 13.85 -10.44
N ALA A 163 -3.96 12.89 -10.42
CA ALA A 163 -3.39 12.35 -9.19
C ALA A 163 -2.80 13.43 -8.27
N SER A 164 -2.09 14.41 -8.84
CA SER A 164 -1.44 15.48 -8.07
C SER A 164 -2.43 16.32 -7.25
N SER A 165 -3.60 16.63 -7.81
CA SER A 165 -4.62 17.39 -7.09
C SER A 165 -5.21 16.59 -5.92
N TRP A 166 -5.39 15.29 -6.09
CA TRP A 166 -5.87 14.39 -5.04
C TRP A 166 -4.83 14.16 -3.95
N TYR A 167 -3.54 14.03 -4.29
CA TYR A 167 -2.46 13.98 -3.29
C TYR A 167 -2.41 15.25 -2.44
N MET A 168 -2.58 16.42 -3.06
CA MET A 168 -2.65 17.69 -2.32
C MET A 168 -3.83 17.71 -1.34
N ARG A 169 -5.02 17.28 -1.78
CA ARG A 169 -6.22 17.18 -0.91
C ARG A 169 -5.99 16.22 0.25
N ALA A 170 -5.42 15.05 -0.03
CA ALA A 170 -5.09 14.05 0.99
C ALA A 170 -4.16 14.63 2.06
N ARG A 171 -3.10 15.31 1.64
CA ARG A 171 -2.15 16.00 2.52
C ARG A 171 -2.81 17.10 3.35
N THR A 172 -3.69 17.91 2.75
CA THR A 172 -4.44 18.96 3.47
C THR A 172 -5.29 18.37 4.60
N HIS A 173 -6.05 17.31 4.31
CA HIS A 173 -6.85 16.65 5.35
C HIS A 173 -5.96 15.98 6.42
N ALA A 174 -4.90 15.27 6.04
CA ALA A 174 -4.00 14.64 7.01
C ALA A 174 -3.33 15.68 7.94
N ASN A 175 -2.92 16.83 7.40
CA ASN A 175 -2.37 17.94 8.17
C ASN A 175 -3.38 18.54 9.16
N ALA A 176 -4.64 18.69 8.74
CA ALA A 176 -5.73 19.22 9.57
C ALA A 176 -6.10 18.25 10.71
N GLU A 177 -6.11 16.94 10.44
CA GLU A 177 -6.27 15.89 11.46
C GLU A 177 -5.06 15.82 12.42
N GLY A 178 -3.87 16.22 11.95
CA GLY A 178 -2.61 15.99 12.66
C GLY A 178 -2.15 14.53 12.60
N ASP A 179 -2.53 13.82 11.53
CA ASP A 179 -2.32 12.39 11.31
C ASP A 179 -1.02 12.14 10.53
N ASP A 180 0.08 12.09 11.28
CA ASP A 180 1.42 11.89 10.72
C ASP A 180 1.59 10.50 10.09
N ALA A 181 0.87 9.48 10.56
CA ALA A 181 0.86 8.17 9.93
C ALA A 181 0.24 8.21 8.52
N THR A 182 -0.83 8.98 8.30
CA THR A 182 -1.39 9.15 6.94
C THR A 182 -0.40 9.86 6.03
N LEU A 183 0.34 10.85 6.54
CA LEU A 183 1.37 11.56 5.77
C LEU A 183 2.53 10.64 5.39
N SER A 184 3.00 9.80 6.31
CA SER A 184 4.01 8.77 6.03
C SER A 184 3.53 7.82 4.91
N HIS A 185 2.33 7.26 5.03
CA HIS A 185 1.76 6.40 3.99
C HIS A 185 1.64 7.11 2.63
N LEU A 186 1.29 8.39 2.62
CA LEU A 186 1.22 9.18 1.39
C LEU A 186 2.60 9.32 0.73
N ILE A 187 3.66 9.59 1.50
CA ILE A 187 5.04 9.67 1.00
C ILE A 187 5.46 8.32 0.42
N HIS A 188 5.25 7.23 1.17
CA HIS A 188 5.57 5.88 0.74
C HIS A 188 4.86 5.51 -0.58
N ASN A 189 3.54 5.68 -0.64
CA ASN A 189 2.74 5.30 -1.82
C ASN A 189 3.13 6.12 -3.06
N MET A 190 3.47 7.41 -2.91
CA MET A 190 3.97 8.21 -4.03
C MET A 190 5.32 7.71 -4.53
N ALA A 191 6.26 7.41 -3.63
CA ALA A 191 7.58 6.91 -4.00
C ALA A 191 7.46 5.53 -4.67
N GLN A 192 6.65 4.62 -4.12
CA GLN A 192 6.39 3.31 -4.69
C GLN A 192 5.86 3.39 -6.13
N LEU A 193 4.80 4.17 -6.37
CA LEU A 193 4.18 4.27 -7.69
C LEU A 193 5.10 4.97 -8.71
N ARG A 194 5.89 5.97 -8.29
CA ARG A 194 6.92 6.58 -9.16
C ARG A 194 8.00 5.58 -9.55
N THR A 195 8.49 4.80 -8.59
CA THR A 195 9.47 3.74 -8.88
C THR A 195 8.88 2.68 -9.82
N ALA A 196 7.62 2.27 -9.61
CA ALA A 196 6.94 1.34 -10.50
C ALA A 196 6.81 1.88 -11.94
N GLN A 197 6.45 3.16 -12.11
CA GLN A 197 6.39 3.82 -13.42
C GLN A 197 7.76 3.89 -14.10
N ALA A 198 8.80 4.26 -13.36
CA ALA A 198 10.17 4.33 -13.87
C ALA A 198 10.68 2.93 -14.27
N ARG A 199 10.43 1.91 -13.44
CA ARG A 199 10.75 0.51 -13.71
C ARG A 199 10.03 0.00 -14.95
N ARG A 200 8.72 0.26 -15.10
CA ARG A 200 7.95 -0.08 -16.30
C ARG A 200 8.53 0.55 -17.55
N ALA A 201 8.87 1.83 -17.50
CA ALA A 201 9.43 2.52 -18.65
C ALA A 201 10.82 1.98 -19.03
N HIS A 202 11.67 1.68 -18.05
CA HIS A 202 12.93 0.97 -18.25
C HIS A 202 12.72 -0.41 -18.90
N LEU A 203 11.78 -1.22 -18.40
CA LEU A 203 11.49 -2.56 -18.91
C LEU A 203 10.88 -2.57 -20.33
N THR A 204 10.17 -1.51 -20.70
CA THR A 204 9.53 -1.38 -22.02
C THR A 204 10.37 -0.59 -23.02
N GLY A 205 11.59 -0.19 -22.66
CA GLY A 205 12.47 0.63 -23.50
C GLY A 205 11.89 2.01 -23.83
N ARG A 206 10.90 2.47 -23.06
CA ARG A 206 10.32 3.81 -23.23
C ARG A 206 11.25 4.83 -22.60
N PRO A 207 11.46 6.00 -23.24
CA PRO A 207 12.22 7.08 -22.62
C PRO A 207 11.53 7.47 -21.32
N THR A 208 12.21 7.26 -20.20
CA THR A 208 11.86 7.93 -18.96
C THR A 208 12.34 9.37 -19.08
N ALA A 209 11.52 10.33 -18.67
CA ALA A 209 12.12 11.47 -18.02
C ALA A 209 12.84 10.87 -16.83
N ALA A 210 14.18 10.77 -16.89
CA ALA A 210 14.96 10.28 -15.76
C ALA A 210 14.59 11.17 -14.57
N ASP A 211 13.73 10.65 -13.70
CA ASP A 211 13.16 11.44 -12.62
C ASP A 211 14.24 11.47 -11.54
N GLY A 212 15.18 12.40 -11.69
CA GLY A 212 16.20 12.67 -10.68
C GLY A 212 15.48 12.93 -9.36
N GLY A 213 15.54 11.96 -8.45
CA GLY A 213 14.80 12.02 -7.19
C GLY A 213 14.05 10.75 -6.78
N LEU A 214 14.11 9.64 -7.53
CA LEU A 214 13.57 8.36 -7.05
C LEU A 214 14.22 7.92 -5.73
N MET A 215 15.55 7.93 -5.65
CA MET A 215 16.26 7.62 -4.41
C MET A 215 15.93 8.62 -3.30
N LEU A 216 15.88 9.92 -3.61
CA LEU A 216 15.45 10.95 -2.67
C LEU A 216 14.04 10.68 -2.13
N GLY A 217 13.13 10.19 -2.98
CA GLY A 217 11.78 9.77 -2.59
C GLY A 217 11.80 8.59 -1.62
N ALA A 218 12.62 7.57 -1.89
CA ALA A 218 12.80 6.42 -0.99
C ALA A 218 13.41 6.85 0.36
N ASP A 219 14.46 7.66 0.34
CA ASP A 219 15.12 8.18 1.54
C ASP A 219 14.19 9.09 2.36
N SER A 220 13.28 9.81 1.69
CA SER A 220 12.30 10.66 2.37
C SER A 220 11.32 9.87 3.24
N ILE A 221 11.04 8.61 2.90
CA ILE A 221 10.18 7.74 3.72
C ILE A 221 10.84 7.51 5.07
N GLN A 222 12.09 7.05 5.06
CA GLN A 222 12.85 6.74 6.28
C GLN A 222 13.00 7.97 7.17
N HIS A 223 13.46 9.09 6.62
CA HIS A 223 13.65 10.32 7.40
C HIS A 223 12.33 10.82 8.02
N TYR A 224 11.22 10.70 7.31
CA TYR A 224 9.92 11.13 7.83
C TYR A 224 9.43 10.18 8.93
N ASP A 225 9.53 8.87 8.71
CA ASP A 225 9.15 7.84 9.68
C ASP A 225 9.94 7.98 10.99
N GLU A 226 11.26 8.17 10.91
CA GLU A 226 12.12 8.44 12.08
C GLU A 226 11.66 9.69 12.84
N ALA A 227 11.31 10.78 12.14
CA ALA A 227 10.88 12.03 12.76
C ALA A 227 9.53 11.92 13.49
N VAL A 228 8.62 11.07 13.00
CA VAL A 228 7.26 10.92 13.56
C VAL A 228 7.09 9.66 14.41
N GLY A 229 8.14 8.86 14.56
CA GLY A 229 8.12 7.59 15.28
C GLY A 229 7.25 6.54 14.59
N GLY A 230 7.24 6.51 13.25
CA GLY A 230 6.61 5.46 12.45
C GLY A 230 7.60 4.37 12.11
N SER A 231 7.13 3.12 12.07
CA SER A 231 7.89 1.97 11.57
C SER A 231 7.04 0.96 10.81
N ALA A 232 5.77 1.30 10.52
CA ALA A 232 4.81 0.36 9.96
C ALA A 232 5.29 -0.29 8.64
N MET A 233 6.06 0.43 7.82
CA MET A 233 6.52 -0.01 6.50
C MET A 233 8.04 -0.25 6.45
N GLU A 234 8.73 -0.37 7.60
CA GLU A 234 10.20 -0.42 7.69
C GLU A 234 10.81 -1.52 6.79
N GLY A 235 10.18 -2.70 6.73
CA GLY A 235 10.65 -3.81 5.90
C GLY A 235 10.49 -3.62 4.39
N LEU A 236 9.75 -2.60 3.94
CA LEU A 236 9.47 -2.36 2.51
C LEU A 236 10.42 -1.35 1.86
N VAL A 237 10.97 -0.42 2.66
CA VAL A 237 11.84 0.65 2.14
C VAL A 237 13.12 0.10 1.48
N PRO A 238 13.82 -0.91 2.05
CA PRO A 238 14.99 -1.48 1.38
C PRO A 238 14.69 -2.12 0.03
N ILE A 239 13.52 -2.77 -0.10
CA ILE A 239 13.06 -3.36 -1.37
C ILE A 239 12.81 -2.27 -2.41
N LEU A 240 12.16 -1.18 -2.01
CA LEU A 240 11.93 -0.03 -2.89
C LEU A 240 13.26 0.59 -3.36
N ARG A 241 14.24 0.74 -2.45
CA ARG A 241 15.59 1.24 -2.79
C ARG A 241 16.30 0.30 -3.75
N ALA A 242 16.22 -1.01 -3.55
CA ALA A 242 16.79 -2.00 -4.47
C ALA A 242 16.21 -1.85 -5.88
N GLN A 243 14.88 -1.69 -6.01
CA GLN A 243 14.24 -1.44 -7.30
C GLN A 243 14.72 -0.14 -7.97
N VAL A 244 14.91 0.93 -7.21
CA VAL A 244 15.48 2.19 -7.74
C VAL A 244 16.90 1.96 -8.26
N LEU A 245 17.76 1.28 -7.48
CA LEU A 245 19.14 0.98 -7.89
C LEU A 245 19.18 0.12 -9.16
N VAL A 246 18.26 -0.83 -9.34
CA VAL A 246 18.14 -1.59 -10.60
C VAL A 246 17.83 -0.67 -11.78
N VAL A 247 16.92 0.29 -11.62
CA VAL A 247 16.56 1.26 -12.66
C VAL A 247 17.73 2.20 -12.99
N GLU A 248 18.50 2.60 -11.97
CA GLU A 248 19.69 3.46 -12.11
C GLU A 248 20.93 2.71 -12.62
N GLY A 249 20.90 1.37 -12.65
CA GLY A 249 21.98 0.52 -13.12
C GLY A 249 23.04 0.18 -12.06
N ASP A 250 22.83 0.54 -10.80
CA ASP A 250 23.67 0.07 -9.68
C ASP A 250 23.25 -1.33 -9.24
N PHE A 251 23.65 -2.31 -10.06
CA PHE A 251 23.30 -3.72 -9.84
C PHE A 251 23.94 -4.32 -8.60
N ALA A 252 25.13 -3.86 -8.21
CA ALA A 252 25.83 -4.37 -7.04
C ALA A 252 25.13 -3.91 -5.75
N GLY A 253 24.79 -2.61 -5.66
CA GLY A 253 24.01 -2.08 -4.54
C GLY A 253 22.62 -2.71 -4.44
N ALA A 254 21.92 -2.86 -5.58
CA ALA A 254 20.62 -3.52 -5.64
C ALA A 254 20.68 -4.98 -5.16
N GLN A 255 21.68 -5.74 -5.61
CA GLN A 255 21.86 -7.15 -5.21
C GLN A 255 22.02 -7.27 -3.70
N ALA A 256 22.86 -6.43 -3.08
CA ALA A 256 23.10 -6.47 -1.64
C ALA A 256 21.81 -6.25 -0.84
N LEU A 257 21.00 -5.26 -1.22
CA LEU A 257 19.72 -4.98 -0.57
C LEU A 257 18.72 -6.13 -0.74
N TYR A 258 18.63 -6.73 -1.93
CA TYR A 258 17.74 -7.87 -2.14
C TYR A 258 18.18 -9.08 -1.33
N GLU A 259 19.46 -9.43 -1.32
CA GLU A 259 19.96 -10.60 -0.58
C GLU A 259 19.73 -10.45 0.94
N GLU A 260 19.85 -9.24 1.48
CA GLU A 260 19.62 -8.97 2.90
C GLU A 260 18.12 -8.97 3.27
N HIS A 261 17.27 -8.32 2.47
CA HIS A 261 15.92 -7.98 2.91
C HIS A 261 14.79 -8.78 2.25
N LEU A 262 15.01 -9.36 1.07
CA LEU A 262 13.97 -10.05 0.31
C LEU A 262 13.33 -11.23 1.08
N PRO A 263 14.09 -12.10 1.79
CA PRO A 263 13.48 -13.21 2.54
C PRO A 263 12.48 -12.73 3.60
N ARG A 264 12.81 -11.64 4.30
CA ARG A 264 11.91 -11.05 5.31
C ARG A 264 10.71 -10.41 4.63
N ALA A 265 10.90 -9.67 3.54
CA ALA A 265 9.81 -9.05 2.80
C ALA A 265 8.80 -10.08 2.26
N MET A 266 9.28 -11.22 1.74
CA MET A 266 8.42 -12.33 1.31
C MET A 266 7.59 -12.91 2.46
N SER A 267 8.20 -13.08 3.65
CA SER A 267 7.49 -13.56 4.85
C SER A 267 6.40 -12.61 5.37
N LEU A 268 6.41 -11.35 4.92
CA LEU A 268 5.50 -10.29 5.35
C LEU A 268 4.37 -10.02 4.33
N GLY A 269 4.11 -10.97 3.41
CA GLY A 269 2.98 -10.87 2.48
C GLY A 269 3.30 -10.27 1.12
N LEU A 270 4.58 -10.04 0.79
CA LEU A 270 5.00 -9.66 -0.58
C LEU A 270 5.18 -10.86 -1.52
N ALA A 271 4.73 -12.06 -1.15
CA ALA A 271 4.86 -13.26 -1.98
C ALA A 271 4.33 -13.07 -3.41
N ARG A 272 3.25 -12.29 -3.59
CA ARG A 272 2.70 -11.94 -4.91
C ARG A 272 3.67 -11.17 -5.81
N LEU A 273 4.58 -10.39 -5.23
CA LEU A 273 5.63 -9.67 -5.94
C LEU A 273 6.90 -10.53 -6.12
N GLY A 274 6.90 -11.74 -5.57
CA GLY A 274 8.07 -12.61 -5.44
C GLY A 274 8.76 -12.84 -6.76
N SER A 275 8.04 -13.32 -7.77
CA SER A 275 8.59 -13.56 -9.11
C SER A 275 9.26 -12.32 -9.71
N SER A 276 8.60 -11.16 -9.62
CA SER A 276 9.06 -9.89 -10.16
C SER A 276 10.37 -9.42 -9.50
N LEU A 277 10.49 -9.58 -8.19
CA LEU A 277 11.69 -9.23 -7.42
C LEU A 277 12.83 -10.25 -7.61
N LEU A 278 12.51 -11.55 -7.72
CA LEU A 278 13.49 -12.60 -8.02
C LEU A 278 14.07 -12.41 -9.44
N ALA A 279 13.25 -12.01 -10.41
CA ALA A 279 13.73 -11.68 -11.76
C ALA A 279 14.67 -10.45 -11.74
N ASP A 280 14.37 -9.42 -10.95
CA ASP A 280 15.28 -8.28 -10.77
C ASP A 280 16.60 -8.71 -10.11
N LEU A 281 16.57 -9.59 -9.10
CA LEU A 281 17.78 -10.15 -8.49
C LEU A 281 18.60 -10.99 -9.50
N ALA A 282 17.93 -11.80 -10.35
CA ALA A 282 18.59 -12.54 -11.42
C ALA A 282 19.32 -11.59 -12.38
N TRP A 283 18.68 -10.46 -12.74
CA TRP A 283 19.28 -9.44 -13.57
C TRP A 283 20.48 -8.74 -12.93
N CYS A 284 20.41 -8.44 -11.63
CA CYS A 284 21.57 -7.94 -10.90
C CYS A 284 22.74 -8.93 -10.97
N ARG A 285 22.47 -10.23 -10.75
CA ARG A 285 23.48 -11.29 -10.82
C ARG A 285 24.11 -11.42 -12.21
N VAL A 286 23.34 -11.28 -13.29
CA VAL A 286 23.92 -11.27 -14.65
C VAL A 286 24.89 -10.11 -14.80
N ASN A 287 24.49 -8.91 -14.40
CA ASN A 287 25.29 -7.70 -14.58
C ASN A 287 26.50 -7.62 -13.62
N THR A 288 26.51 -8.40 -12.53
CA THR A 288 27.67 -8.57 -11.65
C THR A 288 28.54 -9.79 -12.02
N GLY A 289 28.28 -10.44 -13.15
CA GLY A 289 29.10 -11.53 -13.68
C GLY A 289 28.82 -12.92 -13.08
N GLN A 290 27.72 -13.09 -12.34
CA GLN A 290 27.33 -14.34 -11.70
C GLN A 290 26.32 -15.13 -12.54
N ALA A 291 26.73 -15.53 -13.75
CA ALA A 291 25.84 -16.14 -14.75
C ALA A 291 25.10 -17.40 -14.25
N GLU A 292 25.79 -18.33 -13.58
CA GLU A 292 25.16 -19.56 -13.07
C GLU A 292 24.12 -19.28 -11.99
N HIS A 293 24.40 -18.33 -11.09
CA HIS A 293 23.45 -17.92 -10.07
C HIS A 293 22.25 -17.20 -10.68
N ALA A 294 22.48 -16.34 -11.68
CA ALA A 294 21.42 -15.67 -12.39
C ALA A 294 20.47 -16.66 -13.10
N LEU A 295 21.02 -17.71 -13.74
CA LEU A 295 20.21 -18.72 -14.39
C LEU A 295 19.31 -19.48 -13.40
N ARG A 296 19.87 -19.90 -12.26
CA ARG A 296 19.08 -20.54 -11.19
C ARG A 296 17.98 -19.62 -10.68
N GLN A 297 18.31 -18.35 -10.45
CA GLN A 297 17.36 -17.37 -9.95
C GLN A 297 16.25 -17.05 -10.96
N ALA A 298 16.57 -17.03 -12.26
CA ALA A 298 15.60 -16.85 -13.33
C ALA A 298 14.59 -18.01 -13.37
N HIS A 299 15.07 -19.25 -13.25
CA HIS A 299 14.18 -20.41 -13.17
C HIS A 299 13.32 -20.42 -11.91
N GLU A 300 13.86 -20.03 -10.75
CA GLU A 300 13.07 -19.87 -9.54
C GLU A 300 11.96 -18.82 -9.74
N SER A 301 12.28 -17.69 -10.37
CA SER A 301 11.31 -16.67 -10.73
C SER A 301 10.22 -17.17 -11.68
N GLU A 302 10.52 -18.08 -12.62
CA GLU A 302 9.52 -18.69 -13.49
C GLU A 302 8.57 -19.62 -12.71
N VAL A 303 9.11 -20.40 -11.77
CA VAL A 303 8.36 -21.36 -10.96
C VAL A 303 7.44 -20.64 -9.96
N GLU A 304 7.93 -19.56 -9.35
CA GLU A 304 7.19 -18.78 -8.34
C GLU A 304 6.20 -17.78 -8.96
N LEU A 305 6.12 -17.68 -10.30
CA LEU A 305 5.16 -16.81 -10.95
C LEU A 305 3.74 -17.35 -10.79
N ASP A 306 3.00 -16.75 -9.87
CA ASP A 306 1.57 -17.00 -9.70
C ASP A 306 0.79 -16.55 -10.94
N PRO A 307 0.02 -17.43 -11.61
CA PRO A 307 -0.83 -17.05 -12.74
C PRO A 307 -1.85 -15.95 -12.41
N ASP A 308 -2.26 -15.86 -11.15
CA ASP A 308 -3.25 -14.91 -10.63
C ASP A 308 -2.61 -13.63 -10.04
N CYS A 309 -1.28 -13.44 -10.19
CA CYS A 309 -0.63 -12.20 -9.79
C CYS A 309 -1.11 -10.99 -10.61
N ASP A 310 -0.82 -9.80 -10.10
CA ASP A 310 -1.18 -8.55 -10.74
C ASP A 310 -0.55 -8.44 -12.14
N VAL A 311 -1.31 -7.90 -13.10
CA VAL A 311 -0.95 -7.94 -14.52
C VAL A 311 0.38 -7.20 -14.79
N ASP A 312 0.64 -6.09 -14.07
CA ASP A 312 1.91 -5.38 -14.15
C ASP A 312 3.09 -6.16 -13.57
N ASP A 313 2.90 -6.90 -12.49
CA ASP A 313 3.93 -7.77 -11.94
C ASP A 313 4.25 -8.94 -12.87
N ARG A 314 3.23 -9.55 -13.48
CA ARG A 314 3.42 -10.55 -14.54
C ARG A 314 4.20 -9.97 -15.72
N ALA A 315 3.80 -8.80 -16.20
CA ALA A 315 4.45 -8.12 -17.31
C ALA A 315 5.91 -7.76 -16.99
N ALA A 316 6.16 -7.26 -15.77
CA ALA A 316 7.50 -6.92 -15.31
C ALA A 316 8.39 -8.14 -15.15
N THR A 317 7.86 -9.24 -14.59
CA THR A 317 8.56 -10.52 -14.46
C THR A 317 9.03 -11.01 -15.82
N HIS A 318 8.12 -11.12 -16.79
CA HIS A 318 8.47 -11.59 -18.13
C HIS A 318 9.43 -10.64 -18.87
N ALA A 319 9.22 -9.33 -18.77
CA ALA A 319 10.13 -8.37 -19.39
C ALA A 319 11.55 -8.49 -18.84
N ARG A 320 11.68 -8.68 -17.52
CA ARG A 320 12.98 -8.84 -16.88
C ARG A 320 13.63 -10.19 -17.22
N LEU A 321 12.86 -11.29 -17.22
CA LEU A 321 13.35 -12.60 -17.64
C LEU A 321 13.83 -12.58 -19.09
N ALA A 322 13.15 -11.87 -19.99
CA ALA A 322 13.61 -11.70 -21.37
C ALA A 322 15.00 -11.06 -21.46
N GLN A 323 15.26 -10.03 -20.65
CA GLN A 323 16.59 -9.39 -20.56
C GLN A 323 17.65 -10.35 -19.99
N VAL A 324 17.31 -11.07 -18.91
CA VAL A 324 18.20 -12.06 -18.29
C VAL A 324 18.60 -13.15 -19.29
N TYR A 325 17.63 -13.79 -19.93
CA TYR A 325 17.91 -14.86 -20.91
C TYR A 325 18.64 -14.35 -22.15
N THR A 326 18.37 -13.12 -22.59
CA THR A 326 19.15 -12.49 -23.67
C THR A 326 20.63 -12.37 -23.29
N ALA A 327 20.91 -11.85 -22.10
CA ALA A 327 22.27 -11.66 -21.63
C ALA A 327 23.00 -12.98 -21.31
N LEU A 328 22.26 -14.05 -20.99
CA LEU A 328 22.78 -15.41 -20.84
C LEU A 328 22.92 -16.17 -22.17
N GLY A 329 22.45 -15.61 -23.29
CA GLY A 329 22.54 -16.23 -24.62
C GLY A 329 21.43 -17.24 -24.95
N ASP A 330 20.43 -17.43 -24.07
CA ASP A 330 19.27 -18.29 -24.37
C ASP A 330 18.23 -17.51 -25.19
N SER A 331 18.44 -17.52 -26.50
CA SER A 331 17.57 -16.80 -27.44
C SER A 331 16.15 -17.37 -27.50
N ALA A 332 15.93 -18.64 -27.13
CA ALA A 332 14.61 -19.26 -27.18
C ALA A 332 13.77 -18.82 -25.98
N ALA A 333 14.32 -18.88 -24.78
CA ALA A 333 13.67 -18.39 -23.57
C ALA A 333 13.45 -16.86 -23.64
N ALA A 334 14.45 -16.12 -24.13
CA ALA A 334 14.34 -14.67 -24.32
C ALA A 334 13.15 -14.27 -25.21
N ARG A 335 12.99 -14.90 -26.38
CA ARG A 335 11.85 -14.64 -27.29
C ARG A 335 10.52 -14.97 -26.62
N ARG A 336 10.42 -16.15 -26.00
CA ARG A 336 9.20 -16.59 -25.32
C ARG A 336 8.75 -15.60 -24.24
N HIS A 337 9.68 -15.10 -23.43
CA HIS A 337 9.38 -14.10 -22.42
C HIS A 337 9.11 -12.72 -22.99
N THR A 338 9.71 -12.36 -24.13
CA THR A 338 9.38 -11.12 -24.83
C THR A 338 7.91 -11.12 -25.26
N ASP A 339 7.45 -12.18 -25.92
CA ASP A 339 6.06 -12.32 -26.40
C ASP A 339 5.04 -12.27 -25.24
N LEU A 340 5.37 -12.95 -24.12
CA LEU A 340 4.55 -12.94 -22.91
C LEU A 340 4.52 -11.55 -22.25
N ALA A 341 5.66 -10.87 -22.19
CA ALA A 341 5.74 -9.52 -21.64
C ALA A 341 4.92 -8.52 -22.48
N GLU A 342 5.03 -8.57 -23.81
CA GLU A 342 4.25 -7.72 -24.70
C GLU A 342 2.74 -7.91 -24.51
N THR A 343 2.29 -9.16 -24.42
CA THR A 343 0.88 -9.49 -24.15
C THR A 343 0.42 -8.91 -22.81
N ALA A 344 1.19 -9.13 -21.74
CA ALA A 344 0.84 -8.64 -20.41
C ALA A 344 0.89 -7.10 -20.31
N TRP A 345 1.82 -6.43 -20.99
CA TRP A 345 1.86 -4.97 -21.04
C TRP A 345 0.67 -4.35 -21.79
N LEU A 346 0.18 -5.02 -22.84
CA LEU A 346 -1.04 -4.60 -23.55
C LEU A 346 -2.27 -4.71 -22.64
N GLU A 347 -2.39 -5.83 -21.91
CA GLU A 347 -3.45 -6.06 -20.93
C GLU A 347 -3.39 -5.03 -19.80
N PHE A 348 -2.20 -4.76 -19.24
CA PHE A 348 -2.01 -3.73 -18.23
C PHE A 348 -2.43 -2.35 -18.74
N GLY A 349 -2.10 -2.01 -19.99
CA GLY A 349 -2.55 -0.76 -20.62
C GLY A 349 -4.07 -0.65 -20.74
N VAL A 350 -4.78 -1.78 -20.93
CA VAL A 350 -6.26 -1.83 -20.87
C VAL A 350 -6.73 -1.57 -19.44
N GLN A 351 -6.13 -2.25 -18.46
CA GLN A 351 -6.45 -2.09 -17.04
C GLN A 351 -6.29 -0.64 -16.59
N GLN A 352 -5.19 0.03 -16.93
CA GLN A 352 -4.99 1.45 -16.60
C GLN A 352 -6.12 2.35 -17.15
N ARG A 353 -6.63 2.08 -18.36
CA ARG A 353 -7.75 2.84 -18.93
C ARG A 353 -9.07 2.56 -18.20
N GLN A 354 -9.31 1.32 -17.81
CA GLN A 354 -10.47 0.95 -17.00
C GLN A 354 -10.44 1.67 -15.65
N TRP A 355 -9.27 1.70 -15.00
CA TRP A 355 -9.06 2.43 -13.75
C TRP A 355 -9.36 3.92 -13.88
N ALA A 356 -8.83 4.58 -14.92
CA ALA A 356 -9.15 5.99 -15.19
C ALA A 356 -10.66 6.20 -15.38
N THR A 357 -11.30 5.36 -16.18
CA THR A 357 -12.73 5.48 -16.51
C THR A 357 -13.60 5.32 -15.25
N ALA A 358 -13.37 4.28 -14.46
CA ALA A 358 -14.13 4.04 -13.24
C ALA A 358 -13.93 5.15 -12.19
N LEU A 359 -12.75 5.75 -12.11
CA LEU A 359 -12.50 6.91 -11.25
C LEU A 359 -13.18 8.18 -11.77
N ASP A 360 -13.10 8.45 -13.07
CA ASP A 360 -13.77 9.60 -13.69
C ASP A 360 -15.29 9.52 -13.50
N GLU A 361 -15.88 8.32 -13.67
CA GLU A 361 -17.31 8.06 -13.46
C GLU A 361 -17.71 8.10 -11.99
N GLY A 362 -16.97 7.39 -11.13
CA GLY A 362 -17.28 7.27 -9.70
C GLY A 362 -17.10 8.57 -8.91
N LEU A 363 -16.27 9.48 -9.42
CA LEU A 363 -15.99 10.78 -8.81
C LEU A 363 -16.69 11.95 -9.51
N ALA A 364 -17.47 11.67 -10.56
CA ALA A 364 -18.23 12.69 -11.26
C ALA A 364 -19.24 13.37 -10.32
N GLY A 365 -19.11 14.69 -10.14
CA GLY A 365 -20.04 15.49 -9.35
C GLY A 365 -19.78 15.50 -7.83
N LEU A 366 -18.63 15.00 -7.37
CA LEU A 366 -18.13 15.09 -5.99
C LEU A 366 -16.97 16.09 -5.88
#